data_AF-A0A5R2N908-F1
#
_entry.id   AF-A0A5R2N908-F1
#
_cell.length_a   1.000
_cell.length_b   1.000
_cell.length_c   1.000
_cell.angle_alpha   90.00
_cell.angle_beta   90.00
_cell.angle_gamma   90.00
#
_symmetry.space_group_name_H-M   'P 1'
#
loop_
_entity.id
_entity.type
_entity.pdbx_description
1 polymer ?
#
loop_
_entity_poly.entity_id
_entity_poly.type
_entity_poly.pdbx_seq_one_letter_code
_entity_poly.pdbx_strand_id
1 'polypeptide(L)'
;LKSNQAVKVLHNDGTQIETGRISKILAFRGLERQPIEEAQAGDIVAIAGLSKGTVADTFCDLAVTEALHAQPIDPPTVTMSFLVNDSPLAGTEGDKVTSRVIRDRLLREAEGNVALKIEESPDKDSFFVSGRGELQLAVLMETMRR
;
A
#
# COMPACT_ATOMS: atom_id res chain seq x y z
N LEU A 1 22.14 2.22 -10.02
CA LEU A 1 20.78 1.79 -10.42
C LEU A 1 20.46 2.42 -11.76
N LYS A 2 20.20 1.64 -12.81
CA LYS A 2 19.97 2.18 -14.17
C LYS A 2 18.58 1.92 -14.70
N SER A 3 18.11 2.79 -15.58
CA SER A 3 16.90 2.52 -16.35
C SER A 3 17.04 1.22 -17.16
N ASN A 4 15.94 0.48 -17.27
CA ASN A 4 15.84 -0.87 -17.81
C ASN A 4 16.64 -1.96 -17.09
N GLN A 5 17.25 -1.71 -15.93
CA GLN A 5 17.92 -2.75 -15.15
C GLN A 5 16.92 -3.79 -14.62
N ALA A 6 17.27 -5.07 -14.70
CA ALA A 6 16.51 -6.15 -14.07
C ALA A 6 16.83 -6.21 -12.58
N VAL A 7 15.80 -6.29 -11.75
CA VAL A 7 15.90 -6.31 -10.29
C VAL A 7 14.92 -7.31 -9.71
N LYS A 8 15.19 -7.77 -8.50
CA LYS A 8 14.24 -8.56 -7.71
C LYS A 8 13.93 -7.87 -6.40
N VAL A 9 12.80 -8.23 -5.83
CA VAL A 9 12.32 -7.73 -4.54
C VAL A 9 12.38 -8.87 -3.55
N LEU A 10 13.10 -8.64 -2.45
CA LEU A 10 13.19 -9.56 -1.33
C LEU A 10 12.42 -8.97 -0.15
N HIS A 11 11.59 -9.79 0.48
CA HIS A 11 11.02 -9.47 1.78
C HIS A 11 12.07 -9.57 2.89
N ASN A 12 11.77 -9.02 4.07
CA ASN A 12 12.71 -8.99 5.19
C ASN A 12 13.10 -10.40 5.72
N ASP A 13 12.29 -11.43 5.45
CA ASP A 13 12.59 -12.84 5.76
C ASP A 13 13.42 -13.56 4.66
N GLY A 14 13.82 -12.83 3.61
CA GLY A 14 14.56 -13.34 2.46
C GLY A 14 13.68 -13.96 1.37
N THR A 15 12.35 -14.02 1.54
CA THR A 15 11.46 -14.53 0.49
C THR A 15 11.45 -13.60 -0.72
N GLN A 16 11.51 -14.18 -1.92
CA GLN A 16 11.45 -13.42 -3.15
C GLN A 16 9.99 -13.11 -3.50
N ILE A 17 9.64 -11.83 -3.50
CA ILE A 17 8.27 -11.35 -3.77
C ILE A 17 8.01 -11.28 -5.27
N GLU A 18 8.93 -10.63 -6.00
CA GLU A 18 8.82 -10.47 -7.44
C GLU A 18 10.18 -10.24 -8.11
N THR A 19 10.19 -10.37 -9.43
CA THR A 19 11.30 -9.99 -10.30
C THR A 19 10.74 -9.12 -11.41
N GLY A 20 11.40 -8.00 -11.69
CA GLY A 20 10.91 -7.00 -12.62
C GLY A 20 12.03 -6.21 -13.26
N ARG A 21 11.67 -5.19 -14.02
CA ARG A 21 12.61 -4.25 -14.63
C ARG A 21 12.24 -2.84 -14.26
N ILE A 22 13.24 -2.03 -13.98
CA ILE A 22 13.05 -0.61 -13.70
C ILE A 22 12.77 0.11 -15.01
N SER A 23 11.56 0.63 -15.18
CA SER A 23 11.17 1.32 -16.41
C SER A 23 11.55 2.80 -16.38
N LYS A 24 11.50 3.44 -15.20
CA LYS A 24 11.87 4.84 -14.98
C LYS A 24 12.47 5.02 -13.59
N ILE A 25 13.40 5.98 -13.49
CA ILE A 25 13.96 6.47 -12.24
C ILE A 25 13.69 7.98 -12.19
N LEU A 26 13.14 8.44 -11.07
CA LEU A 26 12.75 9.83 -10.85
C LEU A 26 13.48 10.34 -9.60
N ALA A 27 14.40 11.29 -9.78
CA ALA A 27 15.06 11.95 -8.66
C ALA A 27 14.19 13.09 -8.13
N PHE A 28 14.22 13.29 -6.81
CA PHE A 28 13.58 14.42 -6.18
C PHE A 28 14.47 15.67 -6.29
N ARG A 29 13.94 16.75 -6.86
CA ARG A 29 14.58 18.06 -6.99
C ARG A 29 13.65 19.10 -6.37
N GLY A 30 13.86 19.39 -5.09
CA GLY A 30 12.89 20.16 -4.31
C GLY A 30 11.57 19.38 -4.18
N LEU A 31 10.48 19.99 -4.65
CA LEU A 31 9.15 19.37 -4.66
C LEU A 31 8.85 18.61 -5.97
N GLU A 32 9.69 18.77 -6.99
CA GLU A 32 9.48 18.17 -8.30
C GLU A 32 10.24 16.84 -8.43
N ARG A 33 9.74 16.01 -9.34
CA ARG A 33 10.37 14.74 -9.71
C ARG A 33 10.89 14.86 -11.13
N GLN A 34 12.19 14.68 -11.31
CA GLN A 34 12.83 14.74 -12.62
C GLN A 34 13.33 13.35 -13.05
N PRO A 35 13.06 12.91 -14.29
CA PRO A 35 13.59 11.65 -14.79
C PRO A 35 15.12 11.70 -14.93
N ILE A 36 15.78 10.65 -14.47
CA ILE A 36 17.23 10.46 -14.55
C ILE A 36 17.55 9.07 -15.14
N GLU A 37 18.72 8.92 -15.75
CA GLU A 37 19.14 7.65 -16.36
C GLU A 37 19.77 6.69 -15.35
N GLU A 38 20.45 7.23 -14.35
CA GLU A 38 21.18 6.47 -13.32
C GLU A 38 21.08 7.15 -11.96
N ALA A 39 20.77 6.35 -10.93
CA ALA A 39 20.84 6.73 -9.52
C ALA A 39 21.97 5.99 -8.81
N GLN A 40 22.62 6.66 -7.87
CA GLN A 40 23.76 6.15 -7.10
C GLN A 40 23.38 5.91 -5.64
N ALA A 41 24.29 5.29 -4.88
CA ALA A 41 24.10 5.08 -3.46
C ALA A 41 23.99 6.44 -2.74
N GLY A 42 22.97 6.60 -1.90
CA GLY A 42 22.64 7.84 -1.21
C GLY A 42 21.57 8.69 -1.89
N ASP A 43 21.21 8.40 -3.14
CA ASP A 43 20.12 9.10 -3.81
C ASP A 43 18.75 8.65 -3.29
N ILE A 44 17.86 9.62 -3.03
CA ILE A 44 16.44 9.37 -2.79
C ILE A 44 15.72 9.48 -4.13
N VAL A 45 15.14 8.38 -4.60
CA VAL A 45 14.50 8.29 -5.91
C VAL A 45 13.18 7.54 -5.84
N ALA A 46 12.27 7.85 -6.76
CA ALA A 46 11.13 7.00 -7.06
C ALA A 46 11.44 6.14 -8.29
N ILE A 47 11.06 4.87 -8.25
CA ILE A 47 11.24 3.91 -9.34
C ILE A 47 9.88 3.44 -9.85
N ALA A 48 9.81 3.07 -11.12
CA ALA A 48 8.64 2.47 -11.73
C ALA A 48 8.98 1.11 -12.37
N GLY A 49 7.97 0.24 -12.52
CA GLY A 49 8.11 -1.05 -13.21
C GLY A 49 7.93 -2.30 -12.33
N LEU A 50 7.65 -2.11 -11.04
CA LEU A 50 7.33 -3.16 -10.07
C LEU A 50 6.02 -2.81 -9.36
N SER A 51 5.26 -3.81 -8.92
CA SER A 51 3.91 -3.59 -8.40
C SER A 51 3.61 -4.32 -7.09
N LYS A 52 4.42 -5.30 -6.69
CA LYS A 52 4.19 -6.07 -5.46
C LYS A 52 5.06 -5.62 -4.31
N GLY A 53 6.24 -5.07 -4.57
CA GLY A 53 7.13 -4.59 -3.52
C GLY A 53 6.50 -3.47 -2.70
N THR A 54 6.62 -3.59 -1.38
CA THR A 54 6.00 -2.73 -0.38
C THR A 54 7.04 -2.14 0.58
N VAL A 55 6.59 -1.42 1.60
CA VAL A 55 7.47 -0.85 2.64
C VAL A 55 8.18 -1.98 3.37
N ALA A 56 9.45 -1.76 3.73
CA ALA A 56 10.35 -2.74 4.34
C ALA A 56 10.88 -3.84 3.40
N ASP A 57 10.54 -3.82 2.11
CA ASP A 57 11.12 -4.72 1.12
C ASP A 57 12.43 -4.17 0.51
N THR A 58 13.32 -5.07 0.11
CA THR A 58 14.61 -4.74 -0.50
C THR A 58 14.58 -4.98 -2.00
N PHE A 59 14.71 -3.91 -2.77
CA PHE A 59 14.90 -3.95 -4.23
C PHE A 59 16.39 -4.09 -4.53
N CYS A 60 16.80 -5.22 -5.10
CA CYS A 60 18.20 -5.55 -5.28
C CYS A 60 18.50 -6.17 -6.65
N ASP A 61 19.80 -6.25 -6.97
CA ASP A 61 20.28 -7.00 -8.13
C ASP A 61 19.95 -8.49 -7.98
N LEU A 62 19.80 -9.20 -9.11
CA LEU A 62 19.47 -10.61 -9.13
C LEU A 62 20.50 -11.48 -8.39
N ALA A 63 21.75 -11.04 -8.34
CA ALA A 63 22.83 -11.74 -7.64
C ALA A 63 22.74 -11.64 -6.10
N VAL A 64 22.01 -10.67 -5.55
CA VAL A 64 21.94 -10.44 -4.10
C VAL A 64 20.97 -11.43 -3.46
N THR A 65 21.40 -12.20 -2.48
CA THR A 65 20.54 -13.21 -1.82
C THR A 65 20.00 -12.77 -0.47
N GLU A 66 20.57 -11.72 0.11
CA GLU A 66 20.22 -11.24 1.45
C GLU A 66 19.47 -9.91 1.35
N ALA A 67 18.30 -9.85 2.00
CA ALA A 67 17.55 -8.61 2.14
C ALA A 67 18.25 -7.68 3.13
N LEU A 68 18.09 -6.36 2.94
CA LEU A 68 18.50 -5.40 3.93
C LEU A 68 17.56 -5.47 5.13
N HIS A 69 18.13 -5.46 6.33
CA HIS A 69 17.35 -5.44 7.56
C HIS A 69 16.49 -4.16 7.61
N ALA A 70 15.17 -4.34 7.63
CA ALA A 70 14.21 -3.26 7.81
C ALA A 70 13.55 -3.36 9.20
N GLN A 71 13.18 -2.20 9.77
CA GLN A 71 12.34 -2.19 10.96
C GLN A 71 10.94 -2.70 10.60
N PRO A 72 10.37 -3.63 11.39
CA PRO A 72 9.04 -4.15 11.12
C PRO A 72 8.01 -3.03 11.25
N ILE A 73 6.96 -3.12 10.43
CA ILE A 73 5.82 -2.22 10.52
C ILE A 73 5.03 -2.59 11.78
N ASP A 74 4.80 -1.63 12.67
CA ASP A 74 4.01 -1.89 13.88
C ASP A 74 2.61 -2.42 13.51
N PRO A 75 2.16 -3.50 14.16
CA PRO A 75 0.89 -4.13 13.86
C PRO A 75 -0.29 -3.21 14.23
N PRO A 76 -1.46 -3.41 13.60
CA PRO A 76 -2.67 -2.71 14.00
C PRO A 76 -3.07 -3.11 15.43
N THR A 77 -3.63 -2.15 16.17
CA THR A 77 -4.02 -2.30 17.58
C THR A 77 -5.53 -2.28 17.78
N VAL A 78 -6.27 -1.70 16.84
CA VAL A 78 -7.74 -1.58 16.88
C VAL A 78 -8.32 -2.14 15.59
N THR A 79 -9.39 -2.92 15.70
CA THR A 79 -10.16 -3.45 14.57
C THR A 79 -11.61 -3.00 14.68
N MET A 80 -12.15 -2.51 13.57
CA MET A 80 -13.56 -2.13 13.44
C MET A 80 -14.21 -2.83 12.26
N SER A 81 -15.48 -3.19 12.40
CA SER A 81 -16.27 -3.77 11.33
C SER A 81 -16.95 -2.68 10.52
N PHE A 82 -16.74 -2.67 9.21
CA PHE A 82 -17.38 -1.79 8.24
C PHE A 82 -18.45 -2.61 7.52
N LEU A 83 -19.70 -2.15 7.58
CA LEU A 83 -20.85 -2.84 6.98
C LEU A 83 -21.52 -1.96 5.94
N VAL A 84 -22.19 -2.60 4.99
CA VAL A 84 -23.14 -1.91 4.12
C VAL A 84 -24.35 -1.49 4.95
N ASN A 85 -24.89 -0.30 4.68
CA ASN A 85 -26.13 0.13 5.29
C ASN A 85 -27.31 -0.65 4.68
N ASP A 86 -27.95 -1.51 5.48
CA ASP A 86 -29.13 -2.31 5.12
C ASP A 86 -30.42 -1.78 5.76
N SER A 87 -30.37 -0.58 6.35
CA SER A 87 -31.54 0.07 6.98
C SER A 87 -32.53 0.63 5.94
N PRO A 88 -33.76 1.01 6.35
CA PRO A 88 -34.73 1.69 5.48
C PRO A 88 -34.24 3.03 4.90
N LEU A 89 -33.15 3.59 5.43
CA LEU A 89 -32.51 4.81 4.96
C LEU A 89 -31.35 4.52 3.98
N ALA A 90 -31.14 3.25 3.61
CA ALA A 90 -30.13 2.89 2.62
C ALA A 90 -30.37 3.62 1.29
N GLY A 91 -29.37 4.36 0.83
CA GLY A 91 -29.43 5.10 -0.44
C GLY A 91 -30.25 6.40 -0.40
N THR A 92 -30.73 6.85 0.77
CA THR A 92 -31.34 8.19 0.88
C THR A 92 -30.29 9.30 0.91
N GLU A 93 -29.09 8.98 1.39
CA GLU A 93 -27.91 9.85 1.39
C GLU A 93 -26.69 9.06 0.90
N GLY A 94 -25.91 9.67 0.01
CA GLY A 94 -24.69 9.08 -0.54
C GLY A 94 -24.92 8.09 -1.70
N ASP A 95 -24.09 8.21 -2.72
CA ASP A 95 -24.19 7.47 -3.99
C ASP A 95 -23.31 6.20 -4.02
N LYS A 96 -22.44 6.02 -3.01
CA LYS A 96 -21.42 4.97 -2.94
C LYS A 96 -21.70 3.95 -1.83
N VAL A 97 -22.89 3.36 -1.85
CA VAL A 97 -23.40 2.51 -0.76
C VAL A 97 -23.24 1.00 -0.98
N THR A 98 -22.75 0.56 -2.14
CA THR A 98 -22.63 -0.89 -2.43
C THR A 98 -21.38 -1.50 -1.80
N SER A 99 -21.46 -2.76 -1.37
CA SER A 99 -20.34 -3.54 -0.81
C SER A 99 -19.09 -3.46 -1.70
N ARG A 100 -19.25 -3.59 -3.02
CA ARG A 100 -18.15 -3.50 -3.99
C ARG A 100 -17.45 -2.16 -3.97
N VAL A 101 -18.20 -1.05 -3.95
CA VAL A 101 -17.60 0.30 -3.95
C VAL A 101 -16.86 0.58 -2.64
N ILE A 102 -17.41 0.12 -1.51
CA ILE A 102 -16.77 0.21 -0.20
C ILE A 102 -15.46 -0.60 -0.20
N ARG A 103 -15.50 -1.85 -0.66
CA ARG A 103 -14.32 -2.72 -0.80
C ARG A 103 -13.21 -2.05 -1.61
N ASP A 104 -13.54 -1.57 -2.81
CA ASP A 104 -12.56 -0.96 -3.70
C ASP A 104 -11.97 0.32 -3.09
N ARG A 105 -12.78 1.10 -2.34
CA ARG A 105 -12.33 2.29 -1.61
C ARG A 105 -11.39 1.94 -0.45
N LEU A 106 -11.70 0.89 0.31
CA LEU A 106 -10.87 0.42 1.41
C LEU A 106 -9.54 -0.12 0.89
N LEU A 107 -9.55 -1.00 -0.12
CA LEU A 107 -8.33 -1.57 -0.69
C LEU A 107 -7.40 -0.49 -1.23
N ARG A 108 -7.96 0.53 -1.91
CA ARG A 108 -7.19 1.70 -2.35
C ARG A 108 -6.55 2.47 -1.19
N GLU A 109 -7.21 2.53 -0.03
CA GLU A 109 -6.61 3.17 1.14
C GLU A 109 -5.43 2.35 1.68
N ALA A 110 -5.56 1.03 1.75
CA ALA A 110 -4.48 0.16 2.23
C ALA A 110 -3.25 0.15 1.31
N GLU A 111 -3.42 0.40 0.00
CA GLU A 111 -2.27 0.60 -0.92
C GLU A 111 -1.41 1.80 -0.51
N GLY A 112 -2.02 2.89 -0.03
CA GLY A 112 -1.31 4.09 0.40
C GLY A 112 -0.91 4.08 1.89
N ASN A 113 -1.55 3.24 2.70
CA ASN A 113 -1.39 3.21 4.14
C ASN A 113 -1.09 1.80 4.65
N VAL A 114 0.20 1.49 4.76
CA VAL A 114 0.72 0.21 5.25
C VAL A 114 0.29 -0.15 6.69
N ALA A 115 -0.21 0.81 7.46
CA ALA A 115 -0.72 0.56 8.80
C ALA A 115 -2.18 0.05 8.80
N LEU A 116 -2.88 0.09 7.66
CA LEU A 116 -4.22 -0.44 7.52
C LEU A 116 -4.18 -1.88 7.01
N LYS A 117 -4.92 -2.75 7.70
CA LYS A 117 -5.17 -4.13 7.26
C LYS A 117 -6.66 -4.33 7.06
N ILE A 118 -7.03 -4.83 5.89
CA ILE A 118 -8.43 -5.06 5.51
C ILE A 118 -8.62 -6.54 5.28
N GLU A 119 -9.62 -7.11 5.95
CA GLU A 119 -10.02 -8.51 5.78
C GLU A 119 -11.51 -8.56 5.45
N GLU A 120 -11.89 -9.39 4.48
CA GLU A 120 -13.30 -9.64 4.18
C GLU A 120 -13.88 -10.60 5.22
N SER A 121 -15.06 -10.29 5.74
CA SER A 121 -15.79 -11.20 6.63
C SER A 121 -16.16 -12.49 5.89
N PRO A 122 -16.21 -13.65 6.57
CA PRO A 122 -16.65 -14.92 5.97
C PRO A 122 -18.01 -14.82 5.27
N ASP A 123 -18.92 -14.02 5.84
CA ASP A 123 -20.27 -13.83 5.34
C ASP A 123 -20.36 -12.79 4.21
N LYS A 124 -19.25 -12.12 3.86
CA LYS A 124 -19.11 -11.10 2.80
C LYS A 124 -19.97 -9.83 2.94
N ASP A 125 -20.66 -9.70 4.07
CA ASP A 125 -21.51 -8.53 4.37
C ASP A 125 -20.76 -7.43 5.13
N SER A 126 -19.52 -7.71 5.54
CA SER A 126 -18.69 -6.77 6.30
C SER A 126 -17.20 -6.90 6.00
N PHE A 127 -16.46 -5.85 6.35
CA PHE A 127 -15.00 -5.76 6.23
C PHE A 127 -14.41 -5.45 7.61
N PHE A 128 -13.44 -6.25 8.05
CA PHE A 128 -12.65 -5.93 9.23
C PHE A 128 -11.52 -4.99 8.82
N VAL A 129 -11.59 -3.75 9.29
CA VAL A 129 -10.57 -2.72 9.05
C VAL A 129 -9.79 -2.53 10.33
N SER A 130 -8.51 -2.88 10.29
CA SER A 130 -7.60 -2.78 11.42
C SER A 130 -6.59 -1.67 11.20
N GLY A 131 -6.35 -0.85 12.22
CA GLY A 131 -5.42 0.28 12.18
C GLY A 131 -4.64 0.45 13.48
N ARG A 132 -3.72 1.41 13.53
CA ARG A 132 -2.84 1.68 14.69
C ARG A 132 -3.53 2.40 15.85
N GLY A 133 -4.74 2.91 15.65
CA GLY A 133 -5.52 3.56 16.69
C GLY A 133 -6.86 4.08 16.19
N GLU A 134 -7.73 4.47 17.13
CA GLU A 134 -9.08 4.95 16.85
C GLU A 134 -9.12 6.19 15.93
N LEU A 135 -8.17 7.13 16.11
CA LEU A 135 -8.14 8.38 15.34
C LEU A 135 -7.88 8.12 13.85
N GLN A 136 -7.03 7.16 13.51
CA GLN A 136 -6.76 6.78 12.13
C GLN A 136 -8.03 6.27 11.44
N LEU A 137 -8.78 5.40 12.12
CA LEU A 137 -10.03 4.85 11.61
C LEU A 137 -11.12 5.91 11.52
N ALA A 138 -11.17 6.85 12.48
CA ALA A 138 -12.10 7.98 12.44
C ALA A 138 -11.85 8.89 11.23
N VAL A 139 -10.59 9.20 10.91
CA VAL A 139 -10.24 9.99 9.72
C VAL A 139 -10.62 9.24 8.43
N LEU A 140 -10.40 7.92 8.37
CA LEU A 140 -10.83 7.11 7.23
C LEU A 140 -12.35 7.18 7.03
N MET A 141 -13.14 7.00 8.09
CA MET A 141 -14.60 7.09 8.00
C MET A 141 -15.06 8.48 7.54
N GLU A 142 -14.49 9.56 8.10
CA GLU A 142 -14.85 10.93 7.72
C GLU A 142 -14.49 11.25 6.26
N THR A 143 -13.35 10.77 5.77
CA THR A 143 -12.97 10.94 4.35
C THR A 143 -13.79 10.09 3.40
N MET A 144 -14.37 8.98 3.85
CA MET A 144 -15.33 8.20 3.07
C MET A 144 -16.73 8.81 3.05
N ARG A 145 -17.11 9.55 4.11
CA ARG A 145 -18.40 10.25 4.23
C ARG A 145 -18.51 11.46 3.29
N ARG A 146 -17.40 12.15 3.05
CA ARG A 146 -17.30 13.32 2.17
C ARG A 146 -17.26 12.94 0.69
#